data_AF-A0A5N7BQB7-F1
#
_entry.id   AF-A0A5N7BQB7-F1
#
_cell.length_a   1.000
_cell.length_b   1.000
_cell.length_c   1.000
_cell.angle_alpha   90.00
_cell.angle_beta   90.00
_cell.angle_gamma   90.00
#
_symmetry.space_group_name_H-M   'P 1'
#
loop_
_entity.id
_entity.type
_entity.pdbx_description
1 polymer ?
#
loop_
_entity_poly.entity_id
_entity_poly.type
_entity_poly.pdbx_seq_one_letter_code
_entity_poly.pdbx_strand_id
1 'polypeptide(L)'
;MKQRCHTALQGFYLKIFSLREEHRVFQDLFQAIHIEMHGRDLYRTRIPGIPGAVEPFYSLLIPTLLFWLYWNINKFCVGFEMVYSLNNRHFVTWEYTRVILMFLCYLQFSYAGGLLQRVSGCWRDVWFQPDPRQPDSIRRRKGLGFQRSMDQYGYAWFQDKLNWNTMTFRYPFASYMVFNNPSLQAAYRARYVQVRDVRLDFLWINQIHQ
;
A
#
# COMPACT_ATOMS: atom_id res chain seq x y z
N MET A 1 4.13 14.00 5.77
CA MET A 1 4.50 12.82 4.93
C MET A 1 4.15 13.06 3.46
N LYS A 2 2.90 13.38 3.10
CA LYS A 2 2.46 13.72 1.72
C LYS A 2 3.36 14.75 1.01
N GLN A 3 3.63 15.91 1.63
CA GLN A 3 4.51 16.93 1.05
C GLN A 3 5.93 16.42 0.76
N ARG A 4 6.53 15.65 1.68
CA ARG A 4 7.86 15.04 1.46
C ARG A 4 7.85 14.07 0.29
N CYS A 5 6.81 13.25 0.15
CA CYS A 5 6.64 12.33 -0.98
C CYS A 5 6.48 13.09 -2.30
N HIS A 6 5.65 14.13 -2.34
CA HIS A 6 5.48 14.98 -3.52
C HIS A 6 6.77 15.67 -3.94
N THR A 7 7.48 16.29 -3.00
CA THR A 7 8.76 16.95 -3.28
C THR A 7 9.80 15.95 -3.79
N ALA A 8 9.84 14.73 -3.23
CA ALA A 8 10.70 13.67 -3.73
C ALA A 8 10.33 13.29 -5.18
N LEU A 9 9.04 13.01 -5.47
CA LEU A 9 8.56 12.66 -6.82
C LEU A 9 8.83 13.78 -7.83
N GLN A 10 8.61 15.04 -7.48
CA GLN A 10 8.93 16.20 -8.32
C GLN A 10 10.43 16.31 -8.59
N GLY A 11 11.28 16.07 -7.57
CA GLY A 11 12.73 16.07 -7.71
C GLY A 11 13.28 14.96 -8.62
N PHE A 12 12.48 13.91 -8.89
CA PHE A 12 12.83 12.84 -9.83
C PHE A 12 12.37 13.12 -11.27
N TYR A 13 11.44 14.06 -11.48
CA TYR A 13 10.87 14.33 -12.81
C TYR A 13 11.91 14.78 -13.85
N LEU A 14 12.95 15.50 -13.39
CA LEU A 14 14.06 15.98 -14.24
C LEU A 14 15.30 15.07 -14.18
N LYS A 15 15.25 13.96 -13.43
CA LYS A 15 16.38 13.03 -13.30
C LYS A 15 16.18 11.86 -14.25
N ILE A 16 17.00 11.83 -15.30
CA ILE A 16 17.12 10.66 -16.16
C ILE A 16 18.00 9.65 -15.41
N PHE A 17 17.36 8.64 -14.82
CA PHE A 17 18.10 7.44 -14.46
C PHE A 17 18.23 6.64 -15.74
N SER A 18 19.43 6.52 -16.27
CA SER A 18 19.74 5.54 -17.32
C SER A 18 19.17 4.18 -16.88
N LEU A 19 18.55 3.44 -17.79
CA LEU A 19 18.08 2.08 -17.52
C LEU A 19 19.30 1.26 -17.04
N ARG A 20 19.38 1.01 -15.73
CA ARG A 20 20.37 0.10 -15.17
C ARG A 20 19.75 -1.29 -15.14
N GLU A 21 20.02 -2.05 -16.19
CA GLU A 21 19.65 -3.46 -16.24
C GLU A 21 20.71 -4.26 -15.48
N GLU A 22 20.35 -4.78 -14.31
CA GLU A 22 21.22 -5.62 -13.49
C GLU A 22 20.75 -7.07 -13.57
N HIS A 23 21.48 -7.88 -14.35
CA HIS A 23 21.31 -9.33 -14.33
C HIS A 23 22.27 -9.95 -13.33
N ARG A 24 21.73 -10.63 -12.32
CA ARG A 24 22.53 -11.40 -11.37
C ARG A 24 22.78 -12.77 -11.96
N VAL A 25 24.02 -13.05 -12.35
CA VAL A 25 24.46 -14.35 -12.87
C VAL A 25 25.61 -14.85 -12.02
N PHE A 26 25.66 -16.15 -11.74
CA PHE A 26 26.82 -16.77 -11.09
C PHE A 26 28.06 -16.57 -11.98
N GLN A 27 29.16 -16.11 -11.36
CA GLN A 27 30.39 -15.79 -12.09
C GLN A 27 30.91 -16.97 -12.91
N ASP A 28 30.85 -18.19 -12.35
CA ASP A 28 31.31 -19.41 -13.02
C ASP A 28 30.48 -19.74 -14.27
N LEU A 29 29.16 -19.57 -14.17
CA LEU A 29 28.25 -19.75 -15.30
C LEU A 29 28.51 -18.70 -16.39
N PHE A 30 28.71 -17.44 -15.99
CA PHE A 30 29.02 -16.37 -16.93
C PHE A 30 30.33 -16.62 -17.68
N GLN A 31 31.38 -17.06 -16.97
CA GLN A 31 32.65 -17.40 -17.60
C GLN A 31 32.54 -18.59 -18.56
N ALA A 32 31.83 -19.65 -18.17
CA ALA A 32 31.60 -20.81 -19.04
C ALA A 32 30.86 -20.41 -20.34
N ILE A 33 29.81 -19.59 -20.23
CA ILE A 33 29.09 -19.06 -21.40
C ILE A 33 30.00 -18.18 -22.26
N HIS A 34 30.81 -17.33 -21.64
CA HIS A 34 31.73 -16.44 -22.35
C HIS A 34 32.76 -17.23 -23.16
N ILE A 35 33.38 -18.26 -22.57
CA ILE A 35 34.35 -19.13 -23.24
C ILE A 35 33.72 -19.84 -24.44
N GLU A 36 32.53 -20.42 -24.27
CA GLU A 36 31.80 -21.10 -25.36
C GLU A 36 31.41 -20.13 -26.49
N MET A 37 30.93 -18.93 -26.16
CA MET A 37 30.59 -17.92 -27.17
C MET A 37 31.83 -17.41 -27.92
N HIS A 38 32.96 -17.29 -27.24
CA HIS A 38 34.21 -16.87 -27.86
C HIS A 38 34.81 -17.96 -28.75
N GLY A 39 34.74 -19.22 -28.33
CA GLY A 39 35.23 -20.37 -29.11
C GLY A 39 34.40 -20.64 -30.37
N ARG A 40 33.13 -20.21 -30.39
CA ARG A 40 32.23 -20.34 -31.55
C ARG A 40 32.15 -19.06 -32.41
N ASP A 41 32.93 -18.03 -32.08
CA ASP A 41 32.92 -16.70 -32.72
C ASP A 41 31.53 -16.00 -32.70
N LEU A 42 30.69 -16.38 -31.74
CA LEU A 42 29.31 -15.90 -31.61
C LEU A 42 29.19 -14.60 -30.80
N TYR A 43 30.28 -14.10 -30.23
CA TYR A 43 30.27 -12.90 -29.38
C TYR A 43 29.91 -11.61 -30.13
N ARG A 44 30.02 -11.59 -31.48
CA ARG A 44 29.56 -10.48 -32.33
C ARG A 44 28.19 -10.73 -32.96
N THR A 45 27.69 -11.95 -32.90
CA THR A 45 26.44 -12.31 -33.54
C THR A 45 25.28 -11.76 -32.73
N ARG A 46 24.52 -10.83 -33.32
CA ARG A 46 23.30 -10.31 -32.68
C ARG A 46 22.33 -11.46 -32.49
N ILE A 47 21.99 -11.77 -31.24
CA ILE A 47 20.98 -12.78 -30.93
C ILE A 47 19.67 -12.31 -31.58
N PRO A 48 19.11 -13.05 -32.56
CA PRO A 48 17.86 -12.66 -33.17
C PRO A 48 16.77 -12.68 -32.11
N GLY A 49 16.18 -11.52 -31.83
CA GLY A 49 14.97 -11.46 -31.01
C GLY A 49 13.86 -12.25 -31.70
N ILE A 50 13.13 -13.07 -30.96
CA ILE A 50 11.98 -13.79 -31.48
C ILE A 50 10.92 -12.74 -31.89
N PRO A 51 10.53 -12.63 -33.17
CA PRO A 51 9.51 -11.68 -33.58
C PRO A 51 8.19 -12.01 -32.87
N GLY A 52 7.66 -11.05 -32.11
CA GLY A 52 6.42 -11.23 -31.35
C GLY A 52 6.58 -11.85 -29.95
N ALA A 53 7.81 -12.06 -29.46
CA ALA A 53 8.01 -12.35 -28.05
C ALA A 53 7.65 -11.12 -27.21
N VAL A 54 6.77 -11.31 -26.23
CA VAL A 54 6.51 -10.33 -25.17
C VAL A 54 7.85 -10.05 -24.49
N GLU A 55 8.27 -8.79 -24.47
CA GLU A 55 9.52 -8.43 -23.79
C GLU A 55 9.46 -8.94 -22.33
N PRO A 56 10.52 -9.58 -21.82
CA PRO A 56 10.54 -10.10 -20.45
C PRO A 56 10.58 -8.97 -19.40
N PHE A 57 10.64 -7.72 -19.84
CA PHE A 57 10.63 -6.51 -19.03
C PHE A 57 9.60 -5.51 -19.57
N TYR A 58 9.16 -4.63 -18.68
CA TYR A 58 8.31 -3.49 -19.04
C TYR A 58 9.17 -2.22 -19.07
N SER A 59 9.21 -1.54 -20.22
CA SER A 59 9.81 -0.21 -20.34
C SER A 59 8.72 0.85 -20.15
N LEU A 60 8.66 1.44 -18.96
CA LEU A 60 7.72 2.53 -18.65
C LEU A 60 8.45 3.87 -18.67
N LEU A 61 7.83 4.86 -19.30
CA LEU A 61 8.31 6.25 -19.24
C LEU A 61 8.26 6.74 -17.79
N ILE A 62 9.32 7.44 -17.36
CA ILE A 62 9.44 8.00 -16.00
C ILE A 62 8.18 8.83 -15.62
N PRO A 63 7.65 9.72 -16.48
CA PRO A 63 6.42 10.44 -16.18
C PRO A 63 5.24 9.50 -15.86
N THR A 64 5.05 8.43 -16.63
CA THR A 64 3.97 7.47 -16.42
C THR A 64 4.07 6.79 -15.05
N LEU A 65 5.29 6.37 -14.68
CA LEU A 65 5.54 5.76 -13.36
C LEU A 65 5.30 6.76 -12.22
N LEU A 66 5.81 7.99 -12.36
CA LEU A 66 5.66 9.03 -11.35
C LEU A 66 4.19 9.44 -11.16
N PHE A 67 3.44 9.61 -12.26
CA PHE A 67 2.01 9.87 -12.20
C PHE A 67 1.26 8.73 -11.55
N TRP A 68 1.58 7.48 -11.90
CA TRP A 68 0.97 6.32 -11.26
C TRP A 68 1.22 6.31 -9.75
N LEU A 69 2.47 6.51 -9.30
CA LEU A 69 2.81 6.59 -7.87
C LEU A 69 2.08 7.73 -7.17
N TYR A 70 2.02 8.90 -7.83
CA TYR A 70 1.32 10.08 -7.33
C TYR A 70 -0.16 9.79 -7.06
N TRP A 71 -0.86 9.21 -8.03
CA TRP A 71 -2.27 8.82 -7.89
C TRP A 71 -2.46 7.67 -6.90
N ASN A 72 -1.52 6.71 -6.87
CA ASN A 72 -1.57 5.58 -5.94
C ASN A 72 -1.48 6.06 -4.49
N ILE A 73 -0.64 7.05 -4.18
CA ILE A 73 -0.53 7.65 -2.85
C ILE A 73 -1.75 8.52 -2.56
N ASN A 74 -2.13 9.40 -3.49
CA ASN A 74 -3.18 10.38 -3.26
C ASN A 74 -4.53 9.75 -3.00
N LYS A 75 -4.89 8.63 -3.64
CA LYS A 75 -6.19 7.99 -3.41
C LYS A 75 -6.39 7.60 -1.92
N PHE A 76 -5.32 7.25 -1.19
CA PHE A 76 -5.42 6.97 0.25
C PHE A 76 -5.30 8.22 1.11
N CYS A 77 -4.51 9.20 0.70
CA CYS A 77 -4.49 10.51 1.37
C CYS A 77 -5.87 11.17 1.31
N VAL A 78 -6.53 11.14 0.15
CA VAL A 78 -7.90 11.62 -0.04
C VAL A 78 -8.86 10.82 0.83
N GLY A 79 -8.73 9.49 0.87
CA GLY A 79 -9.55 8.67 1.78
C GLY A 79 -9.39 9.07 3.25
N PHE A 80 -8.16 9.28 3.72
CA PHE A 80 -7.89 9.78 5.06
C PHE A 80 -8.47 11.18 5.31
N GLU A 81 -8.26 12.12 4.38
CA GLU A 81 -8.78 13.49 4.44
C GLU A 81 -10.32 13.50 4.44
N MET A 82 -10.96 12.61 3.66
CA MET A 82 -12.42 12.46 3.64
C MET A 82 -12.98 11.96 4.98
N VAL A 83 -12.30 11.02 5.66
CA VAL A 83 -12.70 10.59 7.02
C VAL A 83 -12.65 11.79 7.97
N TYR A 84 -11.75 12.74 7.77
CA TYR A 84 -11.71 13.95 8.61
C TYR A 84 -12.81 14.95 8.24
N SER A 85 -13.04 15.17 6.95
CA SER A 85 -13.95 16.20 6.44
C SER A 85 -15.43 15.85 6.56
N LEU A 86 -15.80 14.59 6.35
CA LEU A 86 -17.21 14.14 6.40
C LEU A 86 -17.70 13.91 7.83
N ASN A 87 -16.79 13.78 8.79
CA ASN A 87 -17.14 13.54 10.18
C ASN A 87 -17.28 14.84 10.95
N ASN A 88 -18.24 14.87 11.88
CA ASN A 88 -18.45 16.03 12.74
C ASN A 88 -17.13 16.38 13.47
N ARG A 89 -16.73 17.66 13.39
CA ARG A 89 -15.43 18.16 13.88
C ARG A 89 -15.19 17.89 15.37
N HIS A 90 -16.24 17.59 16.12
CA HIS A 90 -16.20 17.41 17.57
C HIS A 90 -16.02 15.96 18.05
N PHE A 91 -16.17 14.93 17.19
CA PHE A 91 -16.12 13.53 17.64
C PHE A 91 -15.32 12.62 16.69
N VAL A 92 -14.28 11.94 17.20
CA VAL A 92 -13.63 10.84 16.47
C VAL A 92 -14.16 9.56 17.07
N THR A 93 -15.12 8.89 16.42
CA THR A 93 -15.58 7.57 16.88
C THR A 93 -14.47 6.54 16.74
N TRP A 94 -14.56 5.45 17.51
CA TRP A 94 -13.69 4.28 17.33
C TRP A 94 -13.72 3.75 15.89
N GLU A 95 -14.89 3.72 15.24
CA GLU A 95 -15.01 3.28 13.84
C GLU A 95 -14.20 4.17 12.88
N TYR A 96 -14.21 5.48 13.08
CA TYR A 96 -13.38 6.40 12.27
C TYR A 96 -11.90 6.19 12.51
N THR A 97 -11.49 5.96 13.76
CA THR A 97 -10.09 5.62 14.07
C THR A 97 -9.65 4.36 13.32
N ARG A 98 -10.51 3.33 13.25
CA ARG A 98 -10.19 2.11 12.51
C ARG A 98 -10.05 2.34 11.00
N VAL A 99 -10.90 3.18 10.41
CA VAL A 99 -10.83 3.53 8.98
C VAL A 99 -9.59 4.40 8.69
N ILE A 100 -9.26 5.34 9.59
CA ILE A 100 -8.00 6.11 9.53
C ILE A 100 -6.80 5.17 9.55
N LEU A 101 -6.76 4.23 10.49
CA LEU A 101 -5.68 3.24 10.58
C LEU A 101 -5.59 2.39 9.32
N MET A 102 -6.72 2.01 8.73
CA MET A 102 -6.75 1.30 7.45
C MET A 102 -6.04 2.10 6.36
N PHE A 103 -6.37 3.38 6.18
CA PHE A 103 -5.73 4.25 5.18
C PHE A 103 -4.24 4.47 5.47
N LEU A 104 -3.86 4.69 6.73
CA LEU A 104 -2.46 4.90 7.13
C LEU A 104 -1.60 3.64 6.98
N CYS A 105 -2.12 2.47 7.40
CA CYS A 105 -1.44 1.19 7.20
C CYS A 105 -1.22 0.95 5.70
N TYR A 106 -2.19 1.27 4.86
CA TYR A 106 -2.00 1.11 3.42
C TYR A 106 -1.01 2.11 2.83
N LEU A 107 -1.06 3.38 3.25
CA LEU A 107 -0.18 4.43 2.75
C LEU A 107 1.31 4.03 2.84
N GLN A 108 1.67 3.28 3.87
CA GLN A 108 3.02 2.71 4.04
C GLN A 108 3.43 1.78 2.88
N PHE A 109 2.50 1.03 2.30
CA PHE A 109 2.73 0.10 1.18
C PHE A 109 2.47 0.71 -0.21
N SER A 110 2.00 1.96 -0.28
CA SER A 110 1.77 2.66 -1.56
C SER A 110 3.08 3.15 -2.20
N TYR A 111 4.11 3.37 -1.38
CA TYR A 111 5.39 3.92 -1.78
C TYR A 111 6.55 2.94 -1.58
N ALA A 112 6.54 2.16 -0.49
CA ALA A 112 7.59 1.20 -0.21
C ALA A 112 7.30 -0.12 -0.92
N GLY A 113 8.32 -0.72 -1.54
CA GLY A 113 8.30 -2.10 -2.07
C GLY A 113 8.14 -3.17 -0.99
N GLY A 114 7.49 -2.85 0.13
CA GLY A 114 7.10 -3.82 1.13
C GLY A 114 6.14 -4.83 0.51
N LEU A 115 6.36 -6.11 0.81
CA LEU A 115 5.48 -7.17 0.34
C LEU A 115 4.09 -7.01 1.00
N LEU A 116 3.18 -6.33 0.31
CA LEU A 116 1.76 -6.20 0.69
C LEU A 116 1.16 -7.57 1.04
N GLN A 117 1.63 -8.62 0.37
CA GLN A 117 1.27 -10.02 0.58
C GLN A 117 1.54 -10.53 2.01
N ARG A 118 2.55 -9.97 2.71
CA ARG A 118 2.88 -10.34 4.10
C ARG A 118 1.92 -9.71 5.11
N VAL A 119 1.19 -8.67 4.74
CA VAL A 119 0.22 -8.01 5.62
C VAL A 119 -1.14 -8.67 5.42
N SER A 120 -1.44 -9.66 6.26
CA SER A 120 -2.71 -10.40 6.23
C SER A 120 -3.94 -9.49 6.28
N GLY A 121 -3.91 -8.43 7.09
CA GLY A 121 -4.96 -7.39 7.18
C GLY A 121 -5.32 -6.73 5.85
N CYS A 122 -4.35 -6.60 4.94
CA CYS A 122 -4.51 -5.97 3.64
C CYS A 122 -4.75 -7.03 2.55
N TRP A 123 -3.89 -8.05 2.51
CA TRP A 123 -3.87 -9.03 1.42
C TRP A 123 -5.04 -10.00 1.46
N ARG A 124 -5.26 -10.67 2.60
CA ARG A 124 -6.25 -11.73 2.74
C ARG A 124 -7.65 -11.15 2.92
N ASP A 125 -8.66 -11.77 2.33
CA ASP A 125 -10.06 -11.37 2.54
C ASP A 125 -10.58 -11.91 3.87
N VAL A 126 -10.55 -13.23 4.06
CA VAL A 126 -11.03 -13.89 5.28
C VAL A 126 -10.05 -14.98 5.68
N TRP A 127 -9.76 -15.09 6.97
CA TRP A 127 -9.05 -16.22 7.54
C TRP A 127 -9.50 -16.46 8.98
N PHE A 128 -9.09 -17.58 9.51
CA PHE A 128 -9.44 -18.04 10.84
C PHE A 128 -8.18 -18.10 11.70
N GLN A 129 -8.27 -17.64 12.94
CA GLN A 129 -7.17 -17.66 13.88
C GLN A 129 -7.66 -18.20 15.24
N PRO A 130 -6.88 -19.03 15.94
CA PRO A 130 -7.20 -19.45 17.29
C PRO A 130 -7.39 -18.23 18.21
N ASP A 131 -8.43 -18.22 19.04
CA ASP A 131 -8.60 -17.16 20.02
C ASP A 131 -7.69 -17.41 21.24
N PRO A 132 -6.74 -16.51 21.54
CA PRO A 132 -5.89 -16.68 22.72
C PRO A 132 -6.65 -16.60 24.05
N ARG A 133 -7.92 -16.16 24.05
CA ARG A 133 -8.75 -16.06 25.26
C ARG A 133 -9.59 -17.29 25.53
N GLN A 134 -9.78 -18.17 24.54
CA GLN A 134 -10.61 -19.34 24.67
C GLN A 134 -9.96 -20.50 23.91
N PRO A 135 -9.34 -21.48 24.62
CA PRO A 135 -8.88 -22.68 23.97
C PRO A 135 -10.09 -23.34 23.28
N ASP A 136 -9.90 -23.77 22.03
CA ASP A 136 -10.90 -24.33 21.11
C ASP A 136 -11.80 -23.37 20.32
N SER A 137 -11.76 -22.05 20.59
CA SER A 137 -12.54 -21.11 19.77
C SER A 137 -11.74 -20.57 18.57
N ILE A 138 -12.35 -20.63 17.40
CA ILE A 138 -11.79 -20.13 16.15
C ILE A 138 -12.39 -18.76 15.86
N ARG A 139 -11.56 -17.72 15.84
CA ARG A 139 -11.99 -16.37 15.54
C ARG A 139 -11.86 -16.07 14.06
N ARG A 140 -13.00 -15.72 13.43
CA ARG A 140 -13.02 -15.19 12.06
C ARG A 140 -12.39 -13.80 12.03
N ARG A 141 -11.42 -13.62 11.14
CA ARG A 141 -10.78 -12.34 10.83
C ARG A 141 -11.05 -11.97 9.39
N LYS A 142 -11.30 -10.68 9.15
CA LYS A 142 -11.56 -10.11 7.83
C LYS A 142 -10.55 -9.03 7.52
N GLY A 143 -9.83 -9.16 6.42
CA GLY A 143 -8.94 -8.14 5.89
C GLY A 143 -9.60 -7.37 4.75
N LEU A 144 -8.80 -6.65 3.96
CA LEU A 144 -9.28 -5.86 2.83
C LEU A 144 -9.46 -6.71 1.56
N GLY A 145 -8.70 -7.80 1.41
CA GLY A 145 -8.85 -8.74 0.30
C GLY A 145 -8.21 -8.26 -0.99
N PHE A 146 -7.08 -7.56 -0.91
CA PHE A 146 -6.36 -7.09 -2.09
C PHE A 146 -5.86 -8.20 -2.99
N GLN A 147 -5.66 -9.40 -2.46
CA GLN A 147 -5.33 -10.56 -3.28
C GLN A 147 -6.32 -10.69 -4.45
N ARG A 148 -7.62 -10.63 -4.17
CA ARG A 148 -8.66 -10.77 -5.20
C ARG A 148 -8.66 -9.64 -6.22
N SER A 149 -8.52 -8.39 -5.78
CA SER A 149 -8.48 -7.25 -6.70
C SER A 149 -7.19 -7.21 -7.52
N MET A 150 -6.08 -7.66 -6.93
CA MET A 150 -4.82 -7.84 -7.64
C MET A 150 -4.92 -8.96 -8.68
N ASP A 151 -5.49 -10.12 -8.34
CA ASP A 151 -5.64 -11.25 -9.26
C ASP A 151 -6.58 -10.93 -10.42
N GLN A 152 -7.65 -10.14 -10.16
CA GLN A 152 -8.66 -9.81 -11.17
C GLN A 152 -8.29 -8.61 -12.05
N TYR A 153 -7.67 -7.57 -11.48
CA TYR A 153 -7.46 -6.28 -12.15
C TYR A 153 -5.99 -5.85 -12.23
N GLY A 154 -5.06 -6.63 -11.67
CA GLY A 154 -3.65 -6.23 -11.55
C GLY A 154 -3.44 -5.04 -10.61
N TYR A 155 -4.45 -4.68 -9.80
CA TYR A 155 -4.43 -3.48 -8.97
C TYR A 155 -5.11 -3.71 -7.62
N ALA A 156 -4.38 -3.43 -6.54
CA ALA A 156 -4.91 -3.50 -5.19
C ALA A 156 -5.93 -2.38 -4.94
N TRP A 157 -7.20 -2.78 -4.82
CA TRP A 157 -8.31 -1.90 -4.47
C TRP A 157 -9.23 -2.50 -3.39
N PHE A 158 -9.89 -1.62 -2.64
CA PHE A 158 -10.82 -2.00 -1.59
C PHE A 158 -12.02 -2.74 -2.16
N GLN A 159 -12.37 -3.85 -1.53
CA GLN A 159 -13.67 -4.50 -1.74
C GLN A 159 -14.80 -3.63 -1.16
N ASP A 160 -16.07 -3.91 -1.48
CA ASP A 160 -17.23 -3.17 -0.97
C ASP A 160 -17.47 -3.42 0.54
N LYS A 161 -16.54 -2.94 1.36
CA LYS A 161 -16.49 -3.10 2.82
C LYS A 161 -16.52 -1.77 3.54
N LEU A 162 -16.23 -0.69 2.83
CA LEU A 162 -16.28 0.67 3.35
C LEU A 162 -17.55 1.36 2.84
N ASN A 163 -18.25 2.06 3.72
CA ASN A 163 -19.27 3.00 3.32
C ASN A 163 -18.59 4.36 3.12
N TRP A 164 -18.49 4.81 1.88
CA TRP A 164 -17.82 6.07 1.52
C TRP A 164 -18.57 7.31 2.02
N ASN A 165 -19.89 7.23 2.24
CA ASN A 165 -20.69 8.37 2.71
C ASN A 165 -20.49 8.61 4.20
N THR A 166 -20.44 7.53 4.99
CA THR A 166 -20.30 7.61 6.45
C THR A 166 -18.86 7.39 6.92
N MET A 167 -17.96 6.97 6.03
CA MET A 167 -16.58 6.61 6.34
C MET A 167 -16.47 5.57 7.48
N THR A 168 -17.34 4.56 7.43
CA THR A 168 -17.38 3.43 8.38
C THR A 168 -17.34 2.09 7.66
N PHE A 169 -16.93 1.03 8.36
CA PHE A 169 -17.03 -0.32 7.80
C PHE A 169 -18.50 -0.77 7.72
N ARG A 170 -18.88 -1.37 6.58
CA ARG A 170 -20.22 -1.91 6.36
C ARG A 170 -20.48 -3.12 7.26
N TYR A 171 -21.71 -3.25 7.74
CA TYR A 171 -22.20 -4.49 8.32
C TYR A 171 -22.36 -5.55 7.21
N PRO A 172 -22.02 -6.84 7.43
CA PRO A 172 -21.58 -7.48 8.68
C PRO A 172 -20.05 -7.48 8.88
N PHE A 173 -19.29 -6.80 8.03
CA PHE A 173 -17.82 -6.91 8.02
C PHE A 173 -17.15 -6.20 9.20
N ALA A 174 -17.72 -5.08 9.65
CA ALA A 174 -17.18 -4.23 10.71
C ALA A 174 -16.72 -5.01 11.95
N SER A 175 -17.47 -6.02 12.40
CA SER A 175 -17.16 -6.82 13.59
C SER A 175 -15.91 -7.69 13.44
N TYR A 176 -15.63 -8.15 12.23
CA TYR A 176 -14.55 -9.10 11.92
C TYR A 176 -13.28 -8.43 11.37
N MET A 177 -13.39 -7.15 10.99
CA MET A 177 -12.29 -6.40 10.39
C MET A 177 -11.07 -6.33 11.32
N VAL A 178 -9.90 -6.67 10.78
CA VAL A 178 -8.62 -6.86 11.51
C VAL A 178 -8.11 -5.58 12.18
N PHE A 179 -8.56 -4.42 11.72
CA PHE A 179 -8.32 -3.13 12.37
C PHE A 179 -8.97 -2.99 13.77
N ASN A 180 -9.62 -4.05 14.28
CA ASN A 180 -9.99 -4.20 15.69
C ASN A 180 -8.82 -4.77 16.50
N ASN A 181 -7.86 -3.92 16.88
CA ASN A 181 -6.81 -4.25 17.83
C ASN A 181 -7.25 -3.84 19.26
N PRO A 182 -7.48 -4.79 20.19
CA PRO A 182 -7.91 -4.49 21.56
C PRO A 182 -6.94 -3.61 22.33
N SER A 183 -5.63 -3.76 22.12
CA SER A 183 -4.62 -2.93 22.78
C SER A 183 -4.67 -1.49 22.27
N LEU A 184 -4.93 -1.31 20.98
CA LEU A 184 -5.10 0.01 20.39
C LEU A 184 -6.44 0.65 20.78
N GLN A 185 -7.49 -0.15 20.93
CA GLN A 185 -8.78 0.30 21.48
C GLN A 185 -8.64 0.73 22.94
N ALA A 186 -7.90 -0.02 23.75
CA ALA A 186 -7.60 0.32 25.14
C ALA A 186 -6.75 1.60 25.22
N ALA A 187 -5.72 1.74 24.38
CA ALA A 187 -4.90 2.95 24.29
C ALA A 187 -5.72 4.17 23.84
N TYR A 188 -6.60 4.00 22.85
CA TYR A 188 -7.54 5.04 22.41
C TYR A 188 -8.46 5.47 23.55
N ARG A 189 -9.04 4.53 24.31
CA ARG A 189 -9.89 4.85 25.47
C ARG A 189 -9.09 5.59 26.57
N ALA A 190 -7.91 5.09 26.90
CA ALA A 190 -7.05 5.66 27.95
C ALA A 190 -6.55 7.07 27.60
N ARG A 191 -6.31 7.35 26.32
CA ARG A 191 -5.76 8.64 25.84
C ARG A 191 -6.79 9.49 25.10
N TYR A 192 -8.08 9.16 25.22
CA TYR A 192 -9.13 9.84 24.46
C TYR A 192 -9.12 11.36 24.67
N VAL A 193 -8.87 11.81 25.91
CA VAL A 193 -8.74 13.22 26.25
C VAL A 193 -7.58 13.88 25.48
N GLN A 194 -6.40 13.26 25.47
CA GLN A 194 -5.24 13.78 24.73
C GLN A 194 -5.46 13.77 23.21
N VAL A 195 -6.11 12.74 22.67
CA VAL A 195 -6.45 12.65 21.25
C VAL A 195 -7.47 13.73 20.86
N ARG A 196 -8.41 14.04 21.75
CA ARG A 196 -9.35 15.16 21.58
C ARG A 196 -8.62 16.50 21.62
N ASP A 197 -7.70 16.69 22.55
CA ASP A 197 -7.03 17.98 22.77
C ASP A 197 -6.04 18.29 21.63
N VAL A 198 -5.19 17.34 21.19
CA VAL A 198 -4.32 17.51 20.01
C VAL A 198 -5.12 17.82 18.73
N ARG A 199 -6.35 17.29 18.63
CA ARG A 199 -7.24 17.59 17.50
C ARG A 199 -7.79 19.02 17.56
N LEU A 200 -8.12 19.52 18.76
CA LEU A 200 -8.55 20.90 18.95
C LEU A 200 -7.43 21.87 18.55
N ASP A 201 -6.19 21.57 18.93
CA ASP A 201 -5.02 22.36 18.53
C ASP A 201 -4.84 22.38 17.00
N PHE A 202 -4.99 21.23 16.34
CA PHE A 202 -4.91 21.16 14.87
C PHE A 202 -6.03 21.95 14.17
N LEU A 203 -7.26 21.93 14.72
CA LEU A 203 -8.37 22.73 14.21
C LEU A 203 -8.11 24.23 14.40
N TRP A 204 -7.60 24.63 15.57
CA TRP A 204 -7.22 26.01 15.87
C TRP A 204 -6.14 26.53 14.94
N ILE A 205 -5.06 25.76 14.74
CA ILE A 205 -3.97 26.14 13.83
C ILE A 205 -4.48 26.32 12.40
N ASN A 206 -5.38 25.46 11.93
CA ASN A 206 -5.97 25.61 10.58
C ASN A 206 -6.97 26.78 10.47
N GLN A 207 -7.60 27.21 11.57
CA GLN A 207 -8.46 28.40 11.59
C GLN A 207 -7.65 29.71 11.60
N ILE A 208 -6.46 29.71 12.18
CA ILE A 208 -5.55 30.88 12.21
C ILE A 208 -4.87 31.11 10.85
N HIS A 209 -4.78 30.08 10.00
CA HIS A 209 -4.17 30.14 8.67
C HIS A 209 -5.17 30.32 7.50
N GLN A 210 -6.44 30.63 7.81
CA GLN A 210 -7.42 31.11 6.83
C GLN A 210 -7.61 32.62 6.99
#